data_AF-A0A950XAD3-F1
#
_entry.id   AF-A0A950XAD3-F1
#
_cell.length_a   1.000
_cell.length_b   1.000
_cell.length_c   1.000
_cell.angle_alpha   90.00
_cell.angle_beta   90.00
_cell.angle_gamma   90.00
#
_symmetry.space_group_name_H-M   'P 1'
#
loop_
_entity.id
_entity.type
_entity.pdbx_description
1 polymer ?
#
loop_
_entity_poly.entity_id
_entity_poly.type
_entity_poly.pdbx_seq_one_letter_code
_entity_poly.pdbx_strand_id
1 'polypeptide(L)'
;HLASLPPLTPIKTHLPLGISSFTFQLISYVVDIYRGKIRAEHAPSRLATYIMMFPHLIAGPIVRYADIAAELRKRQVTLDRVGLGIQYFIVGLCQKVLIANTVAQAADTVFALPPDQLRSLAAWLGTLAYTLQIYFDFCGYSNMAIGLAFLLGFHFPKNFDYPYGARSITEFWRRWHMTLSFWFRDYVYIALGGNRKGQLKTVRNLIIVFFLTGLWHGASWTFVIWGLYHGLFLLLERVGFGRILERIPTVLRVAYTVFVVMIGWVFFRAATFTQALVFFKAMFGRPATVPETPPTLLWLTPEIIVALAAGILFSFPIVPRLLDSLGRQRIARATMFYPEARLDTLFVHPLPVSVLISGLALCIVLLASGSLNPFLYFRF
;
A
#
# COMPACT_ATOMS: atom_id res chain seq x y z
N HIS A 1 -6.40 -10.74 -56.20
CA HIS A 1 -6.81 -9.64 -55.29
C HIS A 1 -7.42 -10.25 -54.03
N LEU A 2 -6.93 -9.84 -52.85
CA LEU A 2 -7.39 -10.19 -51.49
C LEU A 2 -6.97 -11.56 -50.92
N ALA A 3 -5.67 -11.78 -50.68
CA ALA A 3 -5.21 -12.79 -49.71
C ALA A 3 -3.73 -12.56 -49.32
N SER A 4 -3.46 -11.60 -48.42
CA SER A 4 -2.22 -11.54 -47.61
C SER A 4 -2.15 -10.26 -46.76
N LEU A 5 -3.24 -9.89 -46.08
CA LEU A 5 -3.08 -8.93 -44.99
C LEU A 5 -2.39 -9.64 -43.82
N PRO A 6 -1.26 -9.14 -43.31
CA PRO A 6 -0.66 -9.68 -42.10
C PRO A 6 -1.70 -9.64 -40.97
N PRO A 7 -1.71 -10.62 -40.04
CA PRO A 7 -2.61 -10.57 -38.90
C PRO A 7 -2.42 -9.21 -38.21
N LEU A 8 -3.52 -8.48 -38.03
CA LEU A 8 -3.52 -7.22 -37.27
C LEU A 8 -2.87 -7.53 -35.93
N THR A 9 -1.68 -6.99 -35.71
CA THR A 9 -1.07 -7.03 -34.38
C THR A 9 -2.07 -6.37 -33.46
N PRO A 10 -2.54 -7.04 -32.39
CA PRO A 10 -3.46 -6.41 -31.47
C PRO A 10 -2.77 -5.13 -30.99
N ILE A 11 -3.40 -3.98 -31.24
CA ILE A 11 -2.99 -2.72 -30.64
C ILE A 11 -2.97 -3.02 -29.15
N LYS A 12 -1.77 -3.14 -28.55
CA LYS A 12 -1.63 -3.15 -27.10
C LYS A 12 -2.22 -1.82 -26.67
N THR A 13 -3.47 -1.85 -26.21
CA THR A 13 -4.15 -0.69 -25.65
C THR A 13 -3.45 -0.38 -24.35
N HIS A 14 -2.41 0.46 -24.44
CA HIS A 14 -1.74 1.01 -23.29
C HIS A 14 -2.74 1.96 -22.64
N LEU A 15 -3.44 1.47 -21.60
CA LEU A 15 -4.26 2.32 -20.77
C LEU A 15 -3.38 3.45 -20.20
N PRO A 16 -3.90 4.69 -20.12
CA PRO A 16 -3.11 5.79 -19.63
C PRO A 16 -2.66 5.52 -18.21
N LEU A 17 -1.38 5.75 -17.98
CA LEU A 17 -0.73 5.58 -16.69
C LEU A 17 -1.47 6.43 -15.65
N GLY A 18 -1.94 5.82 -14.55
CA GLY A 18 -2.76 6.50 -13.55
C GLY A 18 -4.27 6.50 -13.76
N ILE A 19 -4.81 5.78 -14.77
CA ILE A 19 -6.27 5.69 -15.06
C ILE A 19 -7.12 5.36 -13.84
N SER A 20 -6.61 4.44 -13.05
CA SER A 20 -7.20 4.00 -11.81
C SER A 20 -7.35 5.16 -10.81
N SER A 21 -6.29 5.91 -10.58
CA SER A 21 -6.24 7.02 -9.63
C SER A 21 -7.16 8.17 -10.02
N PHE A 22 -7.12 8.63 -11.28
CA PHE A 22 -7.97 9.74 -11.69
C PHE A 22 -9.45 9.34 -11.81
N THR A 23 -9.76 8.07 -12.05
CA THR A 23 -11.14 7.57 -12.03
C THR A 23 -11.76 7.73 -10.63
N PHE A 24 -11.04 7.36 -9.57
CA PHE A 24 -11.51 7.60 -8.20
C PHE A 24 -11.70 9.09 -7.88
N GLN A 25 -10.81 9.94 -8.39
CA GLN A 25 -10.87 11.40 -8.21
C GLN A 25 -12.08 12.01 -8.90
N LEU A 26 -12.37 11.57 -10.13
CA LEU A 26 -13.51 12.05 -10.91
C LEU A 26 -14.84 11.57 -10.31
N ILE A 27 -14.94 10.29 -9.94
CA ILE A 27 -16.15 9.77 -9.30
C ILE A 27 -16.41 10.50 -7.97
N SER A 28 -15.39 10.64 -7.11
CA SER A 28 -15.55 11.35 -5.84
C SER A 28 -15.98 12.80 -6.04
N TYR A 29 -15.38 13.51 -7.00
CA TYR A 29 -15.74 14.89 -7.34
C TYR A 29 -17.21 15.02 -7.78
N VAL A 30 -17.66 14.20 -8.75
CA VAL A 30 -19.05 14.24 -9.24
C VAL A 30 -20.05 13.86 -8.15
N VAL A 31 -19.75 12.82 -7.37
CA VAL A 31 -20.65 12.38 -6.28
C VAL A 31 -20.73 13.42 -5.17
N ASP A 32 -19.63 14.08 -4.81
CA ASP A 32 -19.66 15.09 -3.75
C ASP A 32 -20.36 16.39 -4.19
N ILE A 33 -20.33 16.74 -5.49
CA ILE A 33 -21.18 17.80 -6.05
C ILE A 33 -22.66 17.39 -5.97
N TYR A 34 -23.00 16.19 -6.43
CA TYR A 34 -24.37 15.67 -6.39
C TYR A 34 -24.95 15.64 -4.97
N ARG A 35 -24.11 15.29 -3.98
CA ARG A 35 -24.47 15.29 -2.54
C ARG A 35 -24.46 16.68 -1.90
N GLY A 36 -24.12 17.74 -2.63
CA GLY A 36 -24.04 19.11 -2.13
C GLY A 36 -22.91 19.36 -1.11
N LYS A 37 -21.91 18.47 -1.03
CA LYS A 37 -20.78 18.62 -0.11
C LYS A 37 -19.75 19.65 -0.59
N ILE A 38 -19.60 19.78 -1.91
CA ILE A 38 -18.72 20.75 -2.55
C ILE A 38 -19.46 21.45 -3.69
N ARG A 39 -18.98 22.64 -4.07
CA ARG A 39 -19.43 23.34 -5.28
C ARG A 39 -18.57 22.91 -6.47
N ALA A 40 -19.17 22.90 -7.66
CA ALA A 40 -18.44 22.64 -8.89
C ALA A 40 -17.34 23.69 -9.13
N GLU A 41 -16.17 23.25 -9.56
CA GLU A 41 -15.09 24.09 -10.05
C GLU A 41 -15.43 24.59 -11.45
N HIS A 42 -15.41 25.92 -11.63
CA HIS A 42 -15.70 26.57 -12.90
C HIS A 42 -14.43 26.98 -13.66
N ALA A 43 -13.26 26.92 -13.02
CA ALA A 43 -11.98 27.19 -13.68
C ALA A 43 -11.37 25.87 -14.23
N PRO A 44 -11.32 25.68 -15.56
CA PRO A 44 -10.80 24.45 -16.17
C PRO A 44 -9.35 24.16 -15.77
N SER A 45 -8.53 25.20 -15.59
CA SER A 45 -7.13 25.06 -15.17
C SER A 45 -6.98 24.47 -13.76
N ARG A 46 -7.83 24.87 -12.81
CA ARG A 46 -7.81 24.32 -11.44
C ARG A 46 -8.30 22.88 -11.41
N LEU A 47 -9.32 22.56 -12.19
CA LEU A 47 -9.81 21.19 -12.33
C LEU A 47 -8.77 20.28 -13.01
N ALA A 48 -8.15 20.75 -14.10
CA ALA A 48 -7.06 20.04 -14.76
C ALA A 48 -5.86 19.83 -13.81
N THR A 49 -5.51 20.84 -13.01
CA THR A 49 -4.45 20.72 -12.00
C THR A 49 -4.79 19.64 -10.97
N TYR A 50 -6.03 19.60 -10.46
CA TYR A 50 -6.47 18.55 -9.53
C TYR A 50 -6.30 17.14 -10.12
N ILE A 51 -6.80 16.94 -11.34
CA ILE A 51 -6.83 15.63 -12.00
C ILE A 51 -5.42 15.18 -12.42
N MET A 52 -4.62 16.09 -12.97
CA MET A 52 -3.36 15.77 -13.66
C MET A 52 -2.10 16.06 -12.82
N MET A 53 -2.24 16.40 -11.53
CA MET A 53 -1.07 16.70 -10.70
C MET A 53 -0.14 15.49 -10.61
N PHE A 54 1.07 15.63 -11.14
CA PHE A 54 2.04 14.55 -11.24
C PHE A 54 2.39 13.85 -9.92
N PRO A 55 2.42 14.51 -8.73
CA PRO A 55 2.85 13.85 -7.50
C PRO A 55 1.96 12.68 -7.11
N HIS A 56 0.66 12.70 -7.46
CA HIS A 56 -0.26 11.60 -7.13
C HIS A 56 -0.72 10.76 -8.30
N LEU A 57 -0.43 11.17 -9.55
CA LEU A 57 -1.05 10.59 -10.74
C LEU A 57 -0.83 9.08 -10.90
N ILE A 58 0.39 8.60 -10.60
CA ILE A 58 0.77 7.20 -10.85
C ILE A 58 0.45 6.29 -9.66
N ALA A 59 0.86 6.70 -8.46
CA ALA A 59 0.88 5.83 -7.28
C ALA A 59 0.79 6.58 -5.94
N GLY A 60 0.28 7.81 -5.95
CA GLY A 60 0.14 8.59 -4.72
C GLY A 60 -1.17 8.30 -3.97
N PRO A 61 -1.37 8.97 -2.83
CA PRO A 61 -2.65 8.91 -2.10
C PRO A 61 -3.82 9.35 -2.99
N ILE A 62 -4.99 8.73 -2.83
CA ILE A 62 -6.23 9.18 -3.51
C ILE A 62 -6.70 10.47 -2.82
N VAL A 63 -6.31 11.60 -3.40
CA VAL A 63 -6.68 12.95 -2.95
C VAL A 63 -8.10 13.29 -3.40
N ARG A 64 -8.95 13.79 -2.50
CA ARG A 64 -10.28 14.30 -2.88
C ARG A 64 -10.18 15.78 -3.21
N TYR A 65 -11.03 16.25 -4.12
CA TYR A 65 -11.07 17.67 -4.48
C TYR A 65 -11.25 18.57 -3.25
N ALA A 66 -12.13 18.17 -2.31
CA ALA A 66 -12.37 18.91 -1.07
C ALA A 66 -11.09 19.14 -0.23
N ASP A 67 -10.13 18.20 -0.28
CA ASP A 67 -8.91 18.24 0.53
C ASP A 67 -7.95 19.32 0.03
N ILE A 68 -7.93 19.59 -1.28
CA ILE A 68 -6.97 20.54 -1.90
C ILE A 68 -7.64 21.76 -2.54
N ALA A 69 -8.97 21.87 -2.52
CA ALA A 69 -9.71 22.94 -3.20
C ALA A 69 -9.30 24.36 -2.75
N ALA A 70 -8.92 24.52 -1.48
CA ALA A 70 -8.41 25.78 -0.96
C ALA A 70 -7.00 26.08 -1.50
N GLU A 71 -6.14 25.06 -1.54
CA GLU A 71 -4.74 25.17 -1.97
C GLU A 71 -4.60 25.37 -3.48
N LEU A 72 -5.54 24.83 -4.27
CA LEU A 72 -5.67 25.11 -5.69
C LEU A 72 -5.96 26.59 -5.98
N ARG A 73 -6.60 27.31 -5.03
CA ARG A 73 -6.86 28.76 -5.15
C ARG A 73 -5.70 29.56 -4.61
N LYS A 74 -5.22 29.20 -3.43
CA LYS A 74 -4.14 29.90 -2.73
C LYS A 74 -3.37 28.91 -1.86
N ARG A 75 -2.16 28.57 -2.31
CA ARG A 75 -1.19 27.76 -1.56
C ARG A 75 -0.12 28.62 -0.93
N GLN A 76 0.55 28.07 0.07
CA GLN A 76 1.69 28.70 0.73
C GLN A 76 2.88 27.74 0.74
N VAL A 77 4.01 28.23 0.23
CA VAL A 77 5.30 27.55 0.28
C VAL A 77 6.14 28.24 1.34
N THR A 78 6.57 27.47 2.35
CA THR A 78 7.41 27.97 3.46
C THR A 78 8.62 27.05 3.58
N LEU A 79 9.75 27.58 4.07
CA LEU A 79 10.98 26.78 4.23
C LEU A 79 10.76 25.54 5.10
N ASP A 80 9.97 25.65 6.16
CA ASP A 80 9.61 24.51 7.01
C ASP A 80 8.88 23.40 6.22
N ARG A 81 7.92 23.77 5.36
CA ARG A 81 7.19 22.80 4.53
C ARG A 81 8.09 22.20 3.46
N VAL A 82 8.99 23.00 2.89
CA VAL A 82 9.99 22.51 1.93
C VAL A 82 10.91 21.48 2.60
N GLY A 83 11.45 21.79 3.79
CA GLY A 83 12.28 20.86 4.56
C GLY A 83 11.54 19.55 4.90
N LEU A 84 10.27 19.64 5.30
CA LEU A 84 9.42 18.48 5.54
C LEU A 84 9.19 17.66 4.25
N GLY A 85 8.98 18.33 3.13
CA GLY A 85 8.81 17.71 1.82
C GLY A 85 10.06 16.92 1.39
N ILE A 86 11.25 17.52 1.58
CA ILE A 86 12.54 16.86 1.33
C ILE A 86 12.70 15.62 2.22
N GLN A 87 12.38 15.74 3.51
CA GLN A 87 12.46 14.59 4.43
C GLN A 87 11.53 13.45 3.99
N TYR A 88 10.26 13.73 3.68
CA TYR A 88 9.31 12.72 3.19
C TYR A 88 9.80 12.05 1.91
N PHE A 89 10.35 12.83 0.99
CA PHE A 89 10.89 12.32 -0.26
C PHE A 89 12.07 11.37 -0.02
N ILE A 90 13.05 11.78 0.79
CA ILE A 90 14.23 10.96 1.10
C ILE A 90 13.82 9.68 1.83
N VAL A 91 12.92 9.75 2.81
CA VAL A 91 12.43 8.56 3.52
C VAL A 91 11.70 7.62 2.55
N GLY A 92 10.83 8.15 1.69
CA GLY A 92 10.14 7.35 0.69
C GLY A 92 11.09 6.68 -0.31
N LEU A 93 12.13 7.40 -0.74
CA LEU A 93 13.18 6.87 -1.60
C LEU A 93 13.97 5.74 -0.89
N CYS A 94 14.31 5.91 0.39
CA CYS A 94 14.99 4.88 1.19
C CYS A 94 14.13 3.62 1.32
N GLN A 95 12.83 3.77 1.61
CA GLN A 95 11.90 2.65 1.69
C GLN A 95 11.83 1.88 0.36
N LYS A 96 11.74 2.59 -0.75
CA LYS A 96 11.69 2.02 -2.10
C LYS A 96 12.99 1.30 -2.47
N VAL A 97 14.12 2.01 -2.39
CA VAL A 97 15.40 1.54 -2.95
C VAL A 97 16.12 0.58 -2.01
N LEU A 98 16.22 0.92 -0.72
CA LEU A 98 17.03 0.15 0.22
C LEU A 98 16.32 -1.11 0.71
N ILE A 99 15.00 -1.01 0.92
CA ILE A 99 14.20 -2.12 1.46
C ILE A 99 13.45 -2.82 0.33
N ALA A 100 12.49 -2.14 -0.30
CA ALA A 100 11.54 -2.80 -1.20
C ALA A 100 12.21 -3.44 -2.41
N ASN A 101 13.09 -2.72 -3.11
CA ASN A 101 13.80 -3.25 -4.28
C ASN A 101 14.76 -4.39 -3.93
N THR A 102 15.34 -4.38 -2.74
CA THR A 102 16.26 -5.44 -2.27
C THR A 102 15.48 -6.71 -1.95
N VAL A 103 14.43 -6.63 -1.14
CA VAL A 103 13.60 -7.80 -0.81
C VAL A 103 12.74 -8.28 -1.98
N ALA A 104 12.48 -7.41 -2.98
CA ALA A 104 11.83 -7.80 -4.22
C ALA A 104 12.59 -8.89 -4.97
N GLN A 105 13.91 -8.88 -4.94
CA GLN A 105 14.72 -9.91 -5.59
C GLN A 105 14.43 -11.29 -4.99
N ALA A 106 14.42 -11.39 -3.66
CA ALA A 106 14.03 -12.61 -2.94
C ALA A 106 12.59 -13.05 -3.26
N ALA A 107 11.64 -12.11 -3.19
CA ALA A 107 10.24 -12.40 -3.50
C ALA A 107 10.09 -12.93 -4.94
N ASP A 108 10.69 -12.25 -5.91
CA ASP A 108 10.59 -12.62 -7.32
C ASP A 108 11.23 -13.97 -7.63
N THR A 109 12.42 -14.24 -7.07
CA THR A 109 13.08 -15.54 -7.20
C THR A 109 12.21 -16.65 -6.63
N VAL A 110 11.70 -16.51 -5.40
CA VAL A 110 10.90 -17.56 -4.76
C VAL A 110 9.57 -17.79 -5.48
N PHE A 111 8.87 -16.73 -5.88
CA PHE A 111 7.62 -16.85 -6.64
C PHE A 111 7.81 -17.37 -8.07
N ALA A 112 9.04 -17.37 -8.60
CA ALA A 112 9.38 -17.99 -9.88
C ALA A 112 9.86 -19.45 -9.75
N LEU A 113 10.10 -19.97 -8.54
CA LEU A 113 10.55 -21.36 -8.37
C LEU A 113 9.50 -22.36 -8.86
N PRO A 114 9.93 -23.45 -9.52
CA PRO A 114 9.03 -24.51 -9.90
C PRO A 114 8.57 -25.31 -8.66
N PRO A 115 7.41 -25.99 -8.72
CA PRO A 115 6.79 -26.64 -7.55
C PRO A 115 7.67 -27.67 -6.83
N ASP A 116 8.54 -28.36 -7.56
CA ASP A 116 9.50 -29.36 -7.06
C ASP A 116 10.64 -28.73 -6.23
N GLN A 117 10.97 -27.47 -6.51
CA GLN A 117 12.02 -26.70 -5.83
C GLN A 117 11.48 -25.80 -4.71
N LEU A 118 10.16 -25.55 -4.69
CA LEU A 118 9.52 -24.72 -3.67
C LEU A 118 9.36 -25.48 -2.35
N ARG A 119 10.31 -25.27 -1.42
CA ARG A 119 10.27 -25.83 -0.07
C ARG A 119 9.54 -24.91 0.92
N SER A 120 9.13 -25.44 2.07
CA SER A 120 8.39 -24.69 3.11
C SER A 120 9.10 -23.41 3.56
N LEU A 121 10.38 -23.49 3.93
CA LEU A 121 11.16 -22.32 4.34
C LEU A 121 11.24 -21.27 3.21
N ALA A 122 11.42 -21.72 1.96
CA ALA A 122 11.44 -20.84 0.79
C ALA A 122 10.12 -20.07 0.68
N ALA A 123 9.01 -20.79 0.71
CA ALA A 123 7.68 -20.23 0.53
C ALA A 123 7.34 -19.21 1.63
N TRP A 124 7.68 -19.50 2.89
CA TRP A 124 7.50 -18.56 4.00
C TRP A 124 8.37 -17.31 3.86
N LEU A 125 9.67 -17.46 3.56
CA LEU A 125 10.56 -16.33 3.41
C LEU A 125 10.26 -15.50 2.16
N GLY A 126 9.88 -16.12 1.03
CA GLY A 126 9.44 -15.40 -0.17
C GLY A 126 8.13 -14.64 0.06
N THR A 127 7.19 -15.22 0.81
CA THR A 127 5.95 -14.52 1.22
C THR A 127 6.27 -13.35 2.16
N LEU A 128 7.20 -13.52 3.10
CA LEU A 128 7.67 -12.44 3.98
C LEU A 128 8.36 -11.33 3.18
N ALA A 129 9.25 -11.69 2.26
CA ALA A 129 9.92 -10.76 1.37
C ALA A 129 8.91 -9.96 0.56
N TYR A 130 7.90 -10.63 0.00
CA TYR A 130 6.82 -9.96 -0.72
C TYR A 130 5.96 -9.06 0.18
N THR A 131 5.68 -9.49 1.41
CA THR A 131 4.94 -8.70 2.42
C THR A 131 5.65 -7.38 2.71
N LEU A 132 6.98 -7.41 2.85
CA LEU A 132 7.78 -6.20 3.03
C LEU A 132 7.89 -5.39 1.74
N GLN A 133 8.09 -6.06 0.59
CA GLN A 133 8.14 -5.42 -0.72
C GLN A 133 6.89 -4.57 -0.96
N ILE A 134 5.70 -5.17 -0.92
CA ILE A 134 4.45 -4.47 -1.25
C ILE A 134 4.23 -3.28 -0.32
N TYR A 135 4.57 -3.41 0.96
CA TYR A 135 4.43 -2.34 1.92
C TYR A 135 5.40 -1.18 1.66
N PHE A 136 6.70 -1.45 1.60
CA PHE A 136 7.70 -0.40 1.48
C PHE A 136 7.78 0.20 0.08
N ASP A 137 7.40 -0.56 -0.95
CA ASP A 137 7.27 -0.03 -2.30
C ASP A 137 6.15 1.01 -2.32
N PHE A 138 4.95 0.63 -1.87
CA PHE A 138 3.79 1.52 -1.96
C PHE A 138 3.83 2.66 -0.94
N CYS A 139 4.29 2.39 0.28
CA CYS A 139 4.56 3.43 1.27
C CYS A 139 5.65 4.38 0.79
N GLY A 140 6.70 3.87 0.14
CA GLY A 140 7.79 4.67 -0.43
C GLY A 140 7.27 5.66 -1.48
N TYR A 141 6.50 5.17 -2.45
CA TYR A 141 5.85 6.03 -3.46
C TYR A 141 4.88 7.04 -2.84
N SER A 142 4.05 6.61 -1.89
CA SER A 142 3.11 7.50 -1.19
C SER A 142 3.84 8.61 -0.44
N ASN A 143 4.96 8.29 0.22
CA ASN A 143 5.77 9.27 0.95
C ASN A 143 6.49 10.24 0.00
N MET A 144 7.03 9.76 -1.13
CA MET A 144 7.59 10.64 -2.16
C MET A 144 6.53 11.58 -2.75
N ALA A 145 5.32 11.08 -3.01
CA ALA A 145 4.18 11.88 -3.47
C ALA A 145 3.80 12.98 -2.47
N ILE A 146 3.67 12.62 -1.18
CA ILE A 146 3.41 13.58 -0.10
C ILE A 146 4.55 14.61 0.00
N GLY A 147 5.79 14.17 -0.12
CA GLY A 147 6.97 15.04 -0.08
C GLY A 147 6.93 16.09 -1.19
N LEU A 148 6.70 15.67 -2.43
CA LEU A 148 6.54 16.56 -3.59
C LEU A 148 5.34 17.51 -3.44
N ALA A 149 4.23 17.04 -2.87
CA ALA A 149 3.08 17.90 -2.59
C ALA A 149 3.48 19.06 -1.68
N PHE A 150 4.20 18.78 -0.58
CA PHE A 150 4.70 19.82 0.33
C PHE A 150 5.63 20.82 -0.36
N LEU A 151 6.53 20.37 -1.24
CA LEU A 151 7.42 21.25 -2.03
C LEU A 151 6.62 22.21 -2.91
N LEU A 152 5.49 21.75 -3.46
CA LEU A 152 4.62 22.53 -4.33
C LEU A 152 3.57 23.37 -3.56
N GLY A 153 3.50 23.23 -2.23
CA GLY A 153 2.58 23.95 -1.35
C GLY A 153 1.23 23.26 -1.13
N PHE A 154 1.11 21.96 -1.45
CA PHE A 154 -0.08 21.14 -1.24
C PHE A 154 0.07 20.18 -0.05
N HIS A 155 -1.05 19.79 0.56
CA HIS A 155 -1.08 18.79 1.63
C HIS A 155 -1.87 17.56 1.21
N PHE A 156 -1.18 16.42 1.12
CA PHE A 156 -1.80 15.14 0.78
C PHE A 156 -2.01 14.26 2.01
N PRO A 157 -3.09 13.44 2.03
CA PRO A 157 -3.35 12.47 3.08
C PRO A 157 -2.27 11.40 3.18
N LYS A 158 -1.98 10.99 4.43
CA LYS A 158 -1.17 9.80 4.72
C LYS A 158 -1.88 8.57 4.16
N ASN A 159 -1.12 7.71 3.49
CA ASN A 159 -1.67 6.49 2.91
C ASN A 159 -1.41 5.23 3.74
N PHE A 160 -0.37 5.24 4.58
CA PHE A 160 0.03 4.10 5.41
C PHE A 160 0.40 4.54 6.82
N ASP A 161 0.04 3.75 7.82
CA ASP A 161 0.39 4.01 9.21
C ASP A 161 0.75 2.74 9.98
N TYR A 162 1.96 2.22 9.77
CA TYR A 162 2.47 1.00 10.41
C TYR A 162 1.45 -0.16 10.44
N PRO A 163 0.94 -0.57 9.27
CA PRO A 163 -0.16 -1.53 9.15
C PRO A 163 0.17 -2.90 9.76
N TYR A 164 1.42 -3.34 9.69
CA TYR A 164 1.85 -4.61 10.30
C TYR A 164 1.98 -4.56 11.82
N GLY A 165 1.87 -3.37 12.42
CA GLY A 165 1.68 -3.18 13.86
C GLY A 165 0.22 -3.23 14.32
N ALA A 166 -0.72 -3.57 13.43
CA ALA A 166 -2.14 -3.65 13.75
C ALA A 166 -2.47 -4.92 14.57
N ARG A 167 -3.42 -4.78 15.50
CA ARG A 167 -3.83 -5.82 16.46
C ARG A 167 -5.12 -6.53 16.06
N SER A 168 -5.61 -6.24 14.85
CA SER A 168 -6.70 -6.94 14.18
C SER A 168 -6.71 -6.57 12.69
N ILE A 169 -7.44 -7.32 11.86
CA ILE A 169 -7.64 -7.03 10.44
C ILE A 169 -8.45 -5.74 10.23
N THR A 170 -9.38 -5.45 11.12
CA THR A 170 -10.08 -4.15 11.14
C THR A 170 -9.12 -2.98 11.34
N GLU A 171 -8.16 -3.11 12.26
CA GLU A 171 -7.13 -2.09 12.48
C GLU A 171 -6.14 -2.02 11.30
N PHE A 172 -5.79 -3.15 10.69
CA PHE A 172 -4.94 -3.21 9.50
C PHE A 172 -5.51 -2.37 8.35
N TRP A 173 -6.79 -2.55 8.00
CA TRP A 173 -7.43 -1.79 6.91
C TRP A 173 -7.63 -0.29 7.21
N ARG A 174 -7.51 0.12 8.47
CA ARG A 174 -7.47 1.54 8.88
C ARG A 174 -6.08 2.15 8.76
N ARG A 175 -5.05 1.33 8.53
CA ARG A 175 -3.62 1.71 8.47
C ARG A 175 -2.96 1.36 7.13
N TRP A 176 -3.60 0.51 6.33
CA TRP A 176 -3.16 0.08 5.01
C TRP A 176 -3.95 0.81 3.93
N HIS A 177 -3.25 1.39 2.95
CA HIS A 177 -3.82 2.04 1.78
C HIS A 177 -5.04 2.92 2.14
N MET A 178 -4.87 3.77 3.14
CA MET A 178 -5.95 4.42 3.89
C MET A 178 -6.86 5.25 2.99
N THR A 179 -6.30 5.95 2.01
CA THR A 179 -7.08 6.77 1.08
C THR A 179 -8.05 5.94 0.23
N LEU A 180 -7.62 4.77 -0.24
CA LEU A 180 -8.48 3.80 -0.94
C LEU A 180 -9.53 3.22 0.00
N SER A 181 -9.13 2.78 1.19
CA SER A 181 -10.05 2.25 2.20
C SER A 181 -11.15 3.25 2.56
N PHE A 182 -10.81 4.52 2.73
CA PHE A 182 -11.78 5.60 2.99
C PHE A 182 -12.62 5.93 1.77
N TRP A 183 -12.07 5.85 0.56
CA TRP A 183 -12.83 6.03 -0.67
C TRP A 183 -13.93 4.97 -0.78
N PHE A 184 -13.58 3.68 -0.67
CA PHE A 184 -14.58 2.61 -0.71
C PHE A 184 -15.61 2.73 0.42
N ARG A 185 -15.18 3.14 1.61
CA ARG A 185 -16.11 3.41 2.72
C ARG A 185 -17.12 4.50 2.35
N ASP A 186 -16.66 5.65 1.87
CA ASP A 186 -17.49 6.86 1.75
C ASP A 186 -18.37 6.87 0.49
N TYR A 187 -17.89 6.25 -0.59
CA TYR A 187 -18.57 6.24 -1.90
C TYR A 187 -19.31 4.93 -2.19
N VAL A 188 -18.92 3.80 -1.58
CA VAL A 188 -19.58 2.49 -1.79
C VAL A 188 -20.28 2.03 -0.52
N TYR A 189 -19.56 1.80 0.58
CA TYR A 189 -20.12 1.20 1.79
C TYR A 189 -21.27 2.02 2.40
N ILE A 190 -21.06 3.32 2.60
CA ILE A 190 -22.07 4.23 3.15
C ILE A 190 -23.24 4.39 2.16
N ALA A 191 -22.97 4.43 0.86
CA ALA A 191 -24.00 4.50 -0.18
C ALA A 191 -24.93 3.28 -0.16
N LEU A 192 -24.41 2.08 0.15
CA LEU A 192 -25.19 0.85 0.33
C LEU A 192 -25.96 0.79 1.67
N GLY A 193 -25.93 1.85 2.47
CA GLY A 193 -26.61 1.98 3.77
C GLY A 193 -25.74 1.68 4.98
N GLY A 194 -24.45 1.37 4.79
CA GLY A 194 -23.49 1.12 5.85
C GLY A 194 -23.99 0.10 6.89
N ASN A 195 -24.13 0.56 8.14
CA ASN A 195 -24.60 -0.24 9.28
C ASN A 195 -26.11 -0.09 9.59
N ARG A 196 -26.84 0.78 8.88
CA ARG A 196 -28.14 1.31 9.34
C ARG A 196 -29.34 0.36 9.12
N LYS A 197 -29.12 -0.89 8.69
CA LYS A 197 -30.19 -1.84 8.30
C LYS A 197 -29.93 -3.29 8.74
N GLY A 198 -29.29 -3.45 9.90
CA GLY A 198 -29.07 -4.76 10.52
C GLY A 198 -27.86 -5.54 9.98
N GLN A 199 -27.55 -6.64 10.66
CA GLN A 199 -26.31 -7.41 10.45
C GLN A 199 -26.21 -7.98 9.03
N LEU A 200 -27.28 -8.58 8.49
CA LEU A 200 -27.26 -9.21 7.16
C LEU A 200 -26.92 -8.21 6.04
N LYS A 201 -27.49 -7.00 6.08
CA LYS A 201 -27.17 -5.97 5.08
C LYS A 201 -25.74 -5.46 5.24
N THR A 202 -25.22 -5.38 6.46
CA THR A 202 -23.81 -5.06 6.66
C THR A 202 -22.89 -6.15 6.10
N VAL A 203 -23.19 -7.44 6.32
CA VAL A 203 -22.41 -8.55 5.74
C VAL A 203 -22.36 -8.42 4.22
N ARG A 204 -23.53 -8.25 3.59
CA ARG A 204 -23.64 -8.04 2.15
C ARG A 204 -22.82 -6.82 1.69
N ASN A 205 -22.93 -5.70 2.39
CA ASN A 205 -22.21 -4.48 2.04
C ASN A 205 -20.68 -4.65 2.15
N LEU A 206 -20.19 -5.38 3.17
CA LEU A 206 -18.77 -5.71 3.30
C LEU A 206 -18.29 -6.61 2.16
N ILE A 207 -19.05 -7.67 1.84
CA ILE A 207 -18.72 -8.57 0.72
C ILE A 207 -18.63 -7.78 -0.59
N ILE A 208 -19.62 -6.91 -0.88
CA ILE A 208 -19.61 -6.08 -2.09
C ILE A 208 -18.37 -5.18 -2.13
N VAL A 209 -18.05 -4.49 -1.03
CA VAL A 209 -16.89 -3.59 -0.98
C VAL A 209 -15.59 -4.35 -1.24
N PHE A 210 -15.39 -5.49 -0.59
CA PHE A 210 -14.17 -6.28 -0.72
C PHE A 210 -14.06 -7.02 -2.07
N PHE A 211 -15.19 -7.43 -2.64
CA PHE A 211 -15.27 -7.93 -4.01
C PHE A 211 -14.84 -6.86 -5.02
N LEU A 212 -15.40 -5.65 -4.91
CA LEU A 212 -15.03 -4.53 -5.79
C LEU A 212 -13.57 -4.08 -5.57
N THR A 213 -13.07 -4.15 -4.33
CA THR A 213 -11.67 -3.87 -4.02
C THR A 213 -10.75 -4.88 -4.72
N GLY A 214 -11.10 -6.18 -4.68
CA GLY A 214 -10.38 -7.21 -5.43
C GLY A 214 -10.43 -7.00 -6.94
N LEU A 215 -11.61 -6.79 -7.51
CA LEU A 215 -11.77 -6.53 -8.95
C LEU A 215 -10.98 -5.30 -9.43
N TRP A 216 -10.89 -4.28 -8.60
CA TRP A 216 -10.13 -3.08 -8.92
C TRP A 216 -8.63 -3.34 -9.11
N HIS A 217 -8.06 -4.30 -8.37
CA HIS A 217 -6.64 -4.62 -8.44
C HIS A 217 -6.22 -5.36 -9.72
N GLY A 218 -7.13 -6.07 -10.37
CA GLY A 218 -6.85 -6.74 -11.63
C GLY A 218 -7.92 -7.74 -12.04
N ALA A 219 -7.87 -8.17 -13.30
CA ALA A 219 -8.86 -9.07 -13.90
C ALA A 219 -8.71 -10.55 -13.47
N SER A 220 -7.61 -10.92 -12.80
CA SER A 220 -7.39 -12.29 -12.32
C SER A 220 -8.31 -12.63 -11.14
N TRP A 221 -8.84 -13.86 -11.12
CA TRP A 221 -9.60 -14.40 -9.98
C TRP A 221 -8.81 -14.40 -8.67
N THR A 222 -7.48 -14.38 -8.72
CA THR A 222 -6.64 -14.31 -7.52
C THR A 222 -6.89 -13.03 -6.71
N PHE A 223 -7.16 -11.89 -7.37
CA PHE A 223 -7.49 -10.64 -6.68
C PHE A 223 -8.90 -10.64 -6.07
N VAL A 224 -9.87 -11.24 -6.76
CA VAL A 224 -11.22 -11.40 -6.23
C VAL A 224 -11.20 -12.26 -4.97
N ILE A 225 -10.47 -13.37 -5.01
CA ILE A 225 -10.30 -14.27 -3.85
C ILE A 225 -9.58 -13.54 -2.72
N TRP A 226 -8.52 -12.79 -3.02
CA TRP A 226 -7.83 -11.95 -2.02
C TRP A 226 -8.76 -10.93 -1.36
N GLY A 227 -9.59 -10.24 -2.15
CA GLY A 227 -10.56 -9.28 -1.63
C GLY A 227 -11.56 -9.95 -0.69
N LEU A 228 -12.22 -11.02 -1.16
CA LEU A 228 -13.18 -11.79 -0.37
C LEU A 228 -12.55 -12.43 0.88
N TYR A 229 -11.29 -12.86 0.81
CA TYR A 229 -10.51 -13.36 1.95
C TYR A 229 -10.44 -12.31 3.06
N HIS A 230 -10.06 -11.07 2.75
CA HIS A 230 -10.04 -9.99 3.74
C HIS A 230 -11.45 -9.60 4.22
N GLY A 231 -12.43 -9.62 3.33
CA GLY A 231 -13.84 -9.40 3.69
C GLY A 231 -14.36 -10.43 4.70
N LEU A 232 -13.97 -11.70 4.55
CA LEU A 232 -14.30 -12.78 5.48
C LEU A 232 -13.71 -12.54 6.87
N PHE A 233 -12.42 -12.19 6.97
CA PHE A 233 -11.80 -11.95 8.27
C PHE A 233 -12.40 -10.73 9.00
N LEU A 234 -12.75 -9.66 8.27
CA LEU A 234 -13.47 -8.53 8.86
C LEU A 234 -14.86 -8.92 9.35
N LEU A 235 -15.55 -9.79 8.62
CA LEU A 235 -16.83 -10.34 9.04
C LEU A 235 -16.66 -11.16 10.33
N LEU A 236 -15.68 -12.06 10.38
CA LEU A 236 -15.39 -12.89 11.56
C LEU A 236 -15.09 -12.03 12.79
N GLU A 237 -14.24 -11.02 12.65
CA GLU A 237 -13.94 -10.06 13.72
C GLU A 237 -15.20 -9.35 14.22
N ARG A 238 -16.07 -8.93 13.30
CA ARG A 238 -17.32 -8.24 13.62
C ARG A 238 -18.33 -9.12 14.34
N VAL A 239 -18.49 -10.40 13.95
CA VAL A 239 -19.54 -11.28 14.51
C VAL A 239 -19.18 -11.88 15.87
N GLY A 240 -17.94 -11.74 16.33
CA GLY A 240 -17.56 -12.11 17.68
C GLY A 240 -16.07 -12.37 17.90
N PHE A 241 -15.33 -12.72 16.84
CA PHE A 241 -13.90 -13.05 16.96
C PHE A 241 -13.07 -11.87 17.47
N GLY A 242 -13.47 -10.63 17.17
CA GLY A 242 -12.83 -9.42 17.69
C GLY A 242 -12.79 -9.37 19.23
N ARG A 243 -13.87 -9.82 19.89
CA ARG A 243 -13.93 -9.89 21.37
C ARG A 243 -12.98 -10.94 21.95
N ILE A 244 -12.72 -12.01 21.20
CA ILE A 244 -11.75 -13.05 21.58
C ILE A 244 -10.34 -12.48 21.43
N LEU A 245 -10.06 -11.79 20.31
CA LEU A 245 -8.78 -11.11 20.09
C LEU A 245 -8.45 -10.08 21.19
N GLU A 246 -9.45 -9.37 21.71
CA GLU A 246 -9.24 -8.39 22.77
C GLU A 246 -8.75 -9.00 24.09
N ARG A 247 -8.98 -10.31 24.30
CA ARG A 247 -8.60 -11.03 25.52
C ARG A 247 -7.19 -11.63 25.46
N ILE A 248 -6.56 -11.72 24.29
CA ILE A 248 -5.23 -12.30 24.14
C ILE A 248 -4.14 -11.20 24.15
N PRO A 249 -2.89 -11.53 24.55
CA PRO A 249 -1.78 -10.57 24.57
C PRO A 249 -1.56 -9.87 23.22
N THR A 250 -1.20 -8.57 23.28
CA THR A 250 -0.99 -7.74 22.09
C THR A 250 -0.03 -8.35 21.06
N VAL A 251 1.03 -9.04 21.51
CA VAL A 251 1.99 -9.72 20.63
C VAL A 251 1.30 -10.79 19.79
N LEU A 252 0.43 -11.61 20.39
CA LEU A 252 -0.31 -12.66 19.66
C LEU A 252 -1.33 -12.06 18.70
N ARG A 253 -1.95 -10.93 19.05
CA ARG A 253 -2.86 -10.21 18.15
C ARG A 253 -2.15 -9.70 16.91
N VAL A 254 -0.97 -9.11 17.09
CA VAL A 254 -0.13 -8.63 15.98
C VAL A 254 0.34 -9.81 15.13
N ALA A 255 0.82 -10.89 15.76
CA ALA A 255 1.23 -12.10 15.05
C ALA A 255 0.08 -12.69 14.21
N TYR A 256 -1.13 -12.76 14.77
CA TYR A 256 -2.33 -13.16 14.04
C TYR A 256 -2.60 -12.25 12.83
N THR A 257 -2.58 -10.92 13.02
CA THR A 257 -2.85 -9.97 11.93
C THR A 257 -1.84 -10.15 10.80
N VAL A 258 -0.54 -10.19 11.14
CA VAL A 258 0.54 -10.38 10.16
C VAL A 258 0.38 -11.71 9.44
N PHE A 259 0.09 -12.80 10.17
CA PHE A 259 -0.12 -14.11 9.57
C PHE A 259 -1.26 -14.12 8.54
N VAL A 260 -2.44 -13.61 8.93
CA VAL A 260 -3.60 -13.53 8.02
C VAL A 260 -3.27 -12.67 6.80
N VAL A 261 -2.61 -11.53 7.00
CA VAL A 261 -2.22 -10.64 5.90
C VAL A 261 -1.21 -11.31 4.96
N MET A 262 -0.21 -12.02 5.49
CA MET A 262 0.77 -12.78 4.70
C MET A 262 0.11 -13.85 3.83
N ILE A 263 -0.86 -14.60 4.38
CA ILE A 263 -1.64 -15.58 3.61
C ILE A 263 -2.45 -14.89 2.50
N GLY A 264 -3.04 -13.74 2.79
CA GLY A 264 -3.68 -12.90 1.78
C GLY A 264 -2.71 -12.54 0.65
N TRP A 265 -1.49 -12.11 0.99
CA TRP A 265 -0.49 -11.70 0.01
C TRP A 265 -0.04 -12.80 -0.96
N VAL A 266 -0.14 -14.08 -0.58
CA VAL A 266 0.08 -15.19 -1.53
C VAL A 266 -0.92 -15.13 -2.68
N PHE A 267 -2.22 -14.93 -2.39
CA PHE A 267 -3.22 -14.75 -3.44
C PHE A 267 -2.93 -13.52 -4.28
N PHE A 268 -2.52 -12.42 -3.66
CA PHE A 268 -2.25 -11.18 -4.38
C PHE A 268 -1.02 -11.27 -5.30
N ARG A 269 0.03 -12.01 -4.90
CA ARG A 269 1.27 -12.13 -5.67
C ARG A 269 1.24 -13.21 -6.76
N ALA A 270 0.48 -14.27 -6.54
CA ALA A 270 0.43 -15.39 -7.45
C ALA A 270 -0.19 -14.99 -8.80
N ALA A 271 0.46 -15.38 -9.90
CA ALA A 271 -0.02 -15.16 -11.26
C ALA A 271 -1.28 -15.96 -11.57
N THR A 272 -1.46 -17.12 -10.91
CA THR A 272 -2.63 -17.98 -11.09
C THR A 272 -3.10 -18.55 -9.75
N PHE A 273 -4.37 -18.95 -9.69
CA PHE A 273 -4.89 -19.66 -8.52
C PHE A 273 -4.14 -20.97 -8.24
N THR A 274 -3.75 -21.70 -9.30
CA THR A 274 -2.94 -22.91 -9.18
C THR A 274 -1.60 -22.64 -8.51
N GLN A 275 -0.92 -21.55 -8.87
CA GLN A 275 0.33 -21.16 -8.22
C GLN A 275 0.13 -20.83 -6.74
N ALA A 276 -0.95 -20.13 -6.37
CA ALA A 276 -1.29 -19.87 -4.97
C ALA A 276 -1.47 -21.18 -4.18
N LEU A 277 -2.16 -22.17 -4.75
CA LEU A 277 -2.32 -23.49 -4.14
C LEU A 277 -0.99 -24.24 -3.97
N VAL A 278 -0.08 -24.16 -4.96
CA VAL A 278 1.27 -24.71 -4.84
C VAL A 278 2.03 -24.06 -3.69
N PHE A 279 1.94 -22.73 -3.55
CA PHE A 279 2.53 -22.00 -2.43
C PHE A 279 1.99 -22.45 -1.08
N PHE A 280 0.67 -22.56 -0.91
CA PHE A 280 0.09 -23.05 0.35
C PHE A 280 0.50 -24.49 0.66
N LYS A 281 0.53 -25.37 -0.35
CA LYS A 281 1.03 -26.74 -0.19
C LYS A 281 2.49 -26.76 0.26
N ALA A 282 3.34 -25.87 -0.26
CA ALA A 282 4.73 -25.77 0.18
C ALA A 282 4.83 -25.20 1.61
N MET A 283 4.11 -24.13 1.93
CA MET A 283 4.15 -23.47 3.25
C MET A 283 3.74 -24.40 4.39
N PHE A 284 2.70 -25.22 4.18
CA PHE A 284 2.14 -26.12 5.20
C PHE A 284 2.44 -27.60 4.95
N GLY A 285 3.19 -27.92 3.89
CA GLY A 285 3.57 -29.27 3.54
C GLY A 285 4.65 -29.84 4.44
N ARG A 286 4.82 -31.16 4.43
CA ARG A 286 5.91 -31.82 5.16
C ARG A 286 7.25 -31.34 4.60
N PRO A 287 8.24 -31.04 5.46
CA PRO A 287 9.62 -30.82 5.03
C PRO A 287 10.07 -32.02 4.19
N ALA A 288 10.68 -31.77 3.04
CA ALA A 288 11.24 -32.85 2.23
C ALA A 288 12.31 -33.59 3.03
N THR A 289 12.32 -34.92 2.96
CA THR A 289 13.23 -35.80 3.71
C THR A 289 14.65 -35.85 3.11
N VAL A 290 14.90 -35.20 1.98
CA VAL A 290 16.19 -35.20 1.29
C VAL A 290 16.93 -33.89 1.59
N PRO A 291 18.15 -33.94 2.16
CA PRO A 291 19.01 -32.79 2.34
C PRO A 291 19.74 -32.51 1.03
N GLU A 292 19.07 -31.86 0.08
CA GLU A 292 19.78 -31.16 -0.99
C GLU A 292 19.97 -29.71 -0.53
N THR A 293 21.19 -29.18 -0.65
CA THR A 293 21.54 -27.78 -0.39
C THR A 293 20.38 -26.89 -0.76
N PRO A 294 19.70 -26.26 0.21
CA PRO A 294 18.37 -25.78 -0.06
C PRO A 294 18.50 -24.61 -1.05
N PRO A 295 17.75 -24.63 -2.17
CA PRO A 295 17.64 -23.50 -3.09
C PRO A 295 17.33 -22.17 -2.39
N THR A 296 16.86 -22.24 -1.14
CA THR A 296 16.53 -21.13 -0.27
C THR A 296 17.71 -20.27 0.16
N LEU A 297 18.92 -20.84 0.35
CA LEU A 297 20.10 -20.07 0.76
C LEU A 297 20.80 -19.39 -0.42
N LEU A 298 20.58 -19.88 -1.65
CA LEU A 298 21.23 -19.37 -2.86
C LEU A 298 20.80 -17.94 -3.21
N TRP A 299 19.60 -17.51 -2.81
CA TRP A 299 19.11 -16.15 -3.03
C TRP A 299 19.13 -15.28 -1.77
N LEU A 300 19.50 -15.81 -0.60
CA LEU A 300 19.62 -15.04 0.64
C LEU A 300 21.01 -14.41 0.75
N THR A 301 21.23 -13.34 -0.02
CA THR A 301 22.45 -12.57 0.12
C THR A 301 22.46 -11.77 1.43
N PRO A 302 23.63 -11.35 1.95
CA PRO A 302 23.71 -10.52 3.15
C PRO A 302 22.87 -9.23 3.04
N GLU A 303 22.81 -8.63 1.86
CA GLU A 303 22.02 -7.42 1.59
C GLU A 303 20.52 -7.70 1.77
N ILE A 304 20.03 -8.85 1.28
CA ILE A 304 18.64 -9.26 1.45
C ILE A 304 18.34 -9.54 2.92
N ILE A 305 19.23 -10.20 3.65
CA ILE A 305 19.05 -10.46 5.09
C ILE A 305 18.95 -9.15 5.88
N VAL A 306 19.85 -8.20 5.60
CA VAL A 306 19.81 -6.87 6.21
C VAL A 306 18.53 -6.12 5.84
N ALA A 307 18.11 -6.16 4.57
CA ALA A 307 16.89 -5.51 4.12
C ALA A 307 15.62 -6.15 4.72
N LEU A 308 15.58 -7.48 4.91
CA LEU A 308 14.49 -8.18 5.60
C LEU A 308 14.43 -7.75 7.08
N ALA A 309 15.57 -7.75 7.78
CA ALA A 309 15.63 -7.33 9.18
C ALA A 309 15.22 -5.85 9.35
N ALA A 310 15.76 -4.96 8.52
CA ALA A 310 15.38 -3.55 8.50
C ALA A 310 13.90 -3.36 8.15
N GLY A 311 13.39 -4.10 7.17
CA GLY A 311 11.98 -4.06 6.78
C GLY A 311 11.04 -4.49 7.92
N ILE A 312 11.35 -5.57 8.62
CA ILE A 312 10.58 -6.00 9.81
C ILE A 312 10.63 -4.90 10.86
N LEU A 313 11.81 -4.38 11.20
CA LEU A 313 11.99 -3.34 12.21
C LEU A 313 11.18 -2.07 11.89
N PHE A 314 11.32 -1.53 10.68
CA PHE A 314 10.66 -0.29 10.24
C PHE A 314 9.18 -0.47 9.87
N SER A 315 8.67 -1.70 9.87
CA SER A 315 7.23 -1.98 9.77
C SER A 315 6.47 -1.65 11.05
N PHE A 316 7.18 -1.45 12.16
CA PHE A 316 6.65 -1.02 13.44
C PHE A 316 7.02 0.44 13.74
N PRO A 317 6.25 1.15 14.59
CA PRO A 317 6.48 2.55 14.92
C PRO A 317 7.66 2.74 15.90
N ILE A 318 8.81 2.14 15.61
CA ILE A 318 10.01 2.20 16.44
C ILE A 318 10.67 3.57 16.33
N VAL A 319 10.79 4.10 15.11
CA VAL A 319 11.40 5.42 14.86
C VAL A 319 10.63 6.54 15.55
N PRO A 320 9.30 6.68 15.41
CA PRO A 320 8.55 7.69 16.16
C PRO A 320 8.67 7.55 17.67
N ARG A 321 8.61 6.32 18.20
CA ARG A 321 8.74 6.07 19.64
C ARG A 321 10.11 6.46 20.18
N LEU A 322 11.18 6.16 19.43
CA LEU A 322 12.53 6.55 19.79
C LEU A 322 12.67 8.08 19.79
N LEU A 323 12.18 8.75 18.75
CA LEU A 323 12.26 10.21 18.65
C LEU A 323 11.42 10.91 19.74
N ASP A 324 10.25 10.37 20.09
CA ASP A 324 9.45 10.80 21.24
C ASP A 324 10.22 10.63 22.55
N SER A 325 10.88 9.48 22.76
CA SER A 325 11.66 9.23 23.99
C SER A 325 12.87 10.14 24.15
N LEU A 326 13.43 10.61 23.02
CA LEU A 326 14.52 11.59 22.98
C LEU A 326 14.03 13.03 23.15
N GLY A 327 12.74 13.25 23.47
CA GLY A 327 12.16 14.58 23.70
C GLY A 327 12.11 15.46 22.44
N ARG A 328 12.19 14.88 21.24
CA ARG A 328 12.12 15.67 20.00
C ARG A 328 10.71 16.20 19.80
N GLN A 329 10.61 17.50 19.54
CA GLN A 329 9.34 18.16 19.32
C GLN A 329 8.66 17.63 18.06
N ARG A 330 7.38 17.28 18.18
CA ARG A 330 6.53 16.94 17.04
C ARG A 330 6.18 18.20 16.29
N ILE A 331 6.41 18.23 14.99
CA ILE A 331 5.90 19.29 14.14
C ILE A 331 4.45 18.93 13.79
N ALA A 332 3.49 19.62 14.39
CA ALA A 332 2.07 19.45 14.12
C ALA A 332 1.66 20.32 12.92
N ARG A 333 1.47 19.76 11.72
CA ARG A 333 0.99 20.56 10.58
C ARG A 333 0.06 19.75 9.66
N ALA A 334 -1.06 20.39 9.30
CA ALA A 334 -2.20 19.94 8.49
C ALA A 334 -3.24 19.06 9.21
N THR A 335 -4.36 19.70 9.57
CA THR A 335 -5.61 19.05 9.97
C THR A 335 -6.34 18.62 8.70
N MET A 336 -6.39 17.32 8.40
CA MET A 336 -7.27 16.80 7.34
C MET A 336 -8.61 16.41 7.95
N PHE A 337 -9.69 16.94 7.37
CA PHE A 337 -11.07 16.71 7.80
C PHE A 337 -11.53 15.28 7.44
N TYR A 338 -11.26 14.31 8.33
CA TYR A 338 -11.96 13.03 8.31
C TYR A 338 -12.84 12.92 9.57
N PRO A 339 -14.15 13.25 9.48
CA PRO A 339 -15.00 13.48 10.64
C PRO A 339 -15.21 12.27 11.58
N GLU A 340 -14.81 11.06 11.21
CA GLU A 340 -14.88 9.87 12.08
C GLU A 340 -13.52 9.21 12.38
N ALA A 341 -12.43 9.76 11.85
CA ALA A 341 -11.10 9.35 12.23
C ALA A 341 -10.41 10.62 12.75
N ARG A 342 -10.18 10.68 14.07
CA ARG A 342 -9.10 11.49 14.64
C ARG A 342 -7.79 11.00 14.02
N LEU A 343 -7.59 11.30 12.73
CA LEU A 343 -6.34 11.13 12.05
C LEU A 343 -5.51 12.25 12.62
N ASP A 344 -4.69 11.86 13.59
CA ASP A 344 -3.62 12.66 14.10
C ASP A 344 -3.04 13.48 12.95
N THR A 345 -3.11 14.80 13.10
CA THR A 345 -2.34 15.79 12.33
C THR A 345 -1.00 15.15 11.96
N LEU A 346 -0.55 15.25 10.71
CA LEU A 346 0.71 14.62 10.25
C LEU A 346 1.85 14.95 11.22
N PHE A 347 2.04 14.13 12.24
CA PHE A 347 3.07 14.32 13.24
C PHE A 347 4.29 13.65 12.67
N VAL A 348 5.21 14.48 12.21
CA VAL A 348 6.49 14.00 11.72
C VAL A 348 7.53 14.45 12.70
N HIS A 349 8.27 13.46 13.20
CA HIS A 349 9.49 13.72 13.90
C HIS A 349 10.58 14.10 12.88
N PRO A 350 11.22 15.26 13.00
CA PRO A 350 12.33 15.60 12.12
C PRO A 350 13.46 14.59 12.33
N LEU A 351 13.82 13.90 11.25
CA LEU A 351 14.96 12.98 11.27
C LEU A 351 16.26 13.79 11.28
N PRO A 352 17.34 13.30 11.91
CA PRO A 352 18.63 13.96 11.83
C PRO A 352 19.05 14.14 10.36
N VAL A 353 19.54 15.33 10.01
CA VAL A 353 19.98 15.64 8.63
C VAL A 353 21.07 14.67 8.16
N SER A 354 21.98 14.27 9.06
CA SER A 354 23.00 13.26 8.75
C SER A 354 22.39 11.93 8.29
N VAL A 355 21.34 11.44 8.97
CA VAL A 355 20.63 10.21 8.58
C VAL A 355 19.99 10.35 7.20
N LEU A 356 19.38 11.51 6.91
CA LEU A 356 18.78 11.78 5.60
C LEU A 356 19.82 11.84 4.48
N ILE A 357 20.94 12.52 4.71
CA ILE A 357 22.04 12.62 3.73
C ILE A 357 22.66 11.24 3.48
N SER A 358 22.96 10.47 4.54
CA SER A 358 23.51 9.11 4.40
C SER A 358 22.56 8.17 3.65
N GLY A 359 21.25 8.22 3.97
CA GLY A 359 20.24 7.43 3.28
C GLY A 359 20.14 7.80 1.80
N LEU A 360 20.11 9.10 1.49
CA LEU A 360 20.08 9.59 0.11
C LEU A 360 21.33 9.17 -0.67
N ALA A 361 22.52 9.31 -0.09
CA ALA A 361 23.77 8.90 -0.72
C ALA A 361 23.76 7.41 -1.05
N LEU A 362 23.32 6.56 -0.13
CA LEU A 362 23.21 5.11 -0.35
C LEU A 362 22.20 4.79 -1.47
N CYS A 363 21.06 5.48 -1.51
CA CYS A 363 20.09 5.33 -2.60
C CYS A 363 20.70 5.71 -3.96
N ILE A 364 21.44 6.81 -4.04
CA ILE A 364 22.10 7.25 -5.28
C ILE A 364 23.12 6.21 -5.76
N VAL A 365 23.94 5.67 -4.86
CA VAL A 365 24.92 4.62 -5.19
C VAL A 365 24.23 3.38 -5.76
N LEU A 366 23.16 2.89 -5.12
CA LEU A 366 22.44 1.68 -5.56
C LEU A 366 21.65 1.88 -6.86
N LEU A 367 21.15 3.09 -7.10
CA LEU A 367 20.49 3.42 -8.36
C LEU A 367 21.52 3.55 -9.50
N ALA A 368 22.68 4.16 -9.24
CA ALA A 368 23.76 4.28 -10.20
C ALA A 368 24.37 2.93 -10.58
N SER A 369 24.35 1.95 -9.67
CA SER A 369 24.84 0.58 -9.93
C SER A 369 23.88 -0.27 -10.80
N GLY A 370 22.79 0.30 -11.34
CA GLY A 370 21.95 -0.36 -12.35
C GLY A 370 20.82 -1.24 -11.81
N SER A 371 20.43 -1.11 -10.53
CA SER A 371 19.31 -1.87 -9.95
C SER A 371 17.93 -1.32 -10.35
N LEU A 372 17.59 -1.35 -11.64
CA LEU A 372 16.27 -0.95 -12.13
C LEU A 372 15.23 -2.03 -11.81
N ASN A 373 14.59 -1.92 -10.63
CA ASN A 373 13.38 -2.67 -10.31
C ASN A 373 12.14 -1.77 -10.53
N PRO A 374 11.30 -2.04 -11.56
CA PRO A 374 10.09 -1.25 -11.81
C PRO A 374 9.10 -1.33 -10.63
N PHE A 375 8.26 -0.31 -10.47
CA PHE A 375 7.20 -0.28 -9.46
C PHE A 375 6.27 -1.50 -9.57
N LEU A 376 5.89 -2.11 -8.44
CA LEU A 376 5.08 -3.32 -8.40
C LEU A 376 3.75 -3.19 -9.15
N TYR A 377 3.13 -2.01 -9.15
CA TYR A 377 1.85 -1.76 -9.84
C TYR A 377 1.94 -1.91 -11.37
N PHE A 378 3.14 -1.82 -11.96
CA PHE A 378 3.31 -2.04 -13.41
C PHE A 378 3.27 -3.51 -13.82
N ARG A 379 3.15 -4.44 -12.87
CA ARG A 379 3.00 -5.87 -13.14
C ARG A 379 1.55 -6.35 -13.17
N PHE A 380 0.59 -5.47 -12.89
CA PHE A 380 -0.84 -5.78 -12.82
C PHE A 380 -1.61 -5.21 -14.00
#